data_AF-A0A7S4DH66-F1
#
_entry.id   AF-A0A7S4DH66-F1
#
_cell.length_a   1.000
_cell.length_b   1.000
_cell.length_c   1.000
_cell.angle_alpha   90.00
_cell.angle_beta   90.00
_cell.angle_gamma   90.00
#
_symmetry.space_group_name_H-M   'P 1'
#
loop_
_entity.id
_entity.type
_entity.pdbx_description
1 polymer ?
#
loop_
_entity_poly.entity_id
_entity_poly.type
_entity_poly.pdbx_seq_one_letter_code
_entity_poly.pdbx_strand_id
1 'polypeptide(L)'
;ASFRMEGTQPLGPPASRAYGKSNIKGFPLEKGFASVQVKFEHSSDQASDHWSGTGAANQDSVEALQFEDLRPDNRMARKAELARESRKRKKVYIQNLQEKAKRYQAKVEQLEKRQARFLSTLGLNGGGRDEQNRRLEQMQLLKRMATELEDTKKPQGEKREEIKKLLEAFTSNSRNRQHKISGLVDKVKDCLTPGLQAKYALWLLTQDERFYDESKFWPSLAYQEIGITADQAEKLKANKKLMTERREELNRTLNDLEMLRDRAVRHVNSLNEAIDRMQSHLNPEQQAKFAVWVAK
;
A
#
# COMPACT_ATOMS: atom_id res chain seq x y z
N ALA A 1 -47.14 -51.19 29.66
CA ALA A 1 -47.04 -50.93 28.21
C ALA A 1 -45.57 -50.83 27.86
N SER A 2 -45.05 -51.85 27.19
CA SER A 2 -43.62 -52.02 26.88
C SER A 2 -43.20 -51.12 25.73
N PHE A 3 -42.21 -50.26 25.94
CA PHE A 3 -41.61 -49.44 24.89
C PHE A 3 -40.28 -50.07 24.46
N ARG A 4 -40.22 -50.41 23.17
CA ARG A 4 -39.15 -51.15 22.50
C ARG A 4 -38.09 -50.16 22.02
N MET A 5 -36.81 -50.42 22.31
CA MET A 5 -35.67 -49.71 21.73
C MET A 5 -35.42 -50.24 20.31
N GLU A 6 -35.40 -49.34 19.32
CA GLU A 6 -34.93 -49.63 17.96
C GLU A 6 -33.49 -49.17 17.76
N GLY A 7 -32.75 -50.01 17.04
CA GLY A 7 -31.30 -49.98 16.90
C GLY A 7 -30.79 -49.01 15.85
N THR A 8 -29.58 -48.54 16.11
CA THR A 8 -28.72 -47.74 15.25
C THR A 8 -28.18 -48.55 14.07
N GLN A 9 -28.34 -48.04 12.86
CA GLN A 9 -27.66 -48.51 11.65
C GLN A 9 -26.37 -47.70 11.39
N PRO A 10 -25.27 -48.32 10.92
CA PRO A 10 -24.03 -47.61 10.58
C PRO A 10 -24.07 -47.01 9.15
N LEU A 11 -23.58 -45.77 9.03
CA LEU A 11 -23.42 -45.03 7.79
C LEU A 11 -22.26 -45.61 6.95
N GLY A 12 -22.54 -46.02 5.72
CA GLY A 12 -21.54 -46.33 4.70
C GLY A 12 -20.92 -45.07 4.06
N PRO A 13 -19.78 -45.20 3.36
CA PRO A 13 -19.02 -44.07 2.83
C PRO A 13 -19.68 -43.44 1.59
N PRO A 14 -19.53 -42.12 1.36
CA PRO A 14 -20.17 -41.44 0.25
C PRO A 14 -19.45 -41.69 -1.09
N ALA A 15 -20.26 -41.87 -2.13
CA ALA A 15 -19.87 -42.10 -3.51
C ALA A 15 -19.11 -40.91 -4.13
N SER A 16 -18.04 -41.23 -4.87
CA SER A 16 -17.23 -40.31 -5.67
C SER A 16 -18.06 -39.72 -6.82
N ARG A 17 -18.16 -38.38 -6.86
CA ARG A 17 -18.83 -37.64 -7.94
C ARG A 17 -17.80 -37.27 -9.01
N ALA A 18 -18.11 -37.65 -10.25
CA ALA A 18 -17.31 -37.41 -11.44
C ALA A 18 -17.09 -35.91 -11.71
N TYR A 19 -15.84 -35.52 -12.01
CA TYR A 19 -15.49 -34.18 -12.45
C TYR A 19 -15.87 -33.98 -13.92
N GLY A 20 -16.76 -33.02 -14.17
CA GLY A 20 -17.15 -32.55 -15.50
C GLY A 20 -16.03 -31.75 -16.16
N LYS A 21 -15.84 -32.01 -17.46
CA LYS A 21 -14.92 -31.29 -18.35
C LYS A 21 -15.39 -29.84 -18.50
N SER A 22 -14.59 -28.86 -18.05
CA SER A 22 -14.81 -27.45 -18.36
C SER A 22 -14.05 -27.07 -19.64
N ASN A 23 -14.82 -26.74 -20.65
CA ASN A 23 -14.39 -26.27 -21.96
C ASN A 23 -14.20 -24.75 -21.88
N ILE A 24 -12.95 -24.24 -21.87
CA ILE A 24 -12.67 -22.80 -21.89
C ILE A 24 -11.94 -22.46 -23.19
N LYS A 25 -12.66 -21.77 -24.08
CA LYS A 25 -12.21 -21.24 -25.36
C LYS A 25 -11.12 -20.16 -25.17
N GLY A 26 -10.24 -20.06 -26.16
CA GLY A 26 -8.99 -19.30 -26.14
C GLY A 26 -9.09 -17.79 -25.92
N PHE A 27 -7.96 -17.22 -25.48
CA PHE A 27 -7.75 -15.79 -25.27
C PHE A 27 -6.96 -15.18 -26.44
N PRO A 28 -7.34 -14.00 -26.96
CA PRO A 28 -6.60 -13.32 -28.02
C PRO A 28 -5.37 -12.59 -27.46
N LEU A 29 -4.26 -12.66 -28.20
CA LEU A 29 -3.00 -11.99 -27.93
C LEU A 29 -3.00 -10.60 -28.59
N GLU A 30 -3.13 -9.54 -27.80
CA GLU A 30 -2.82 -8.18 -28.26
C GLU A 30 -1.36 -7.81 -27.97
N LYS A 31 -0.73 -7.19 -28.97
CA LYS A 31 0.69 -6.82 -29.01
C LYS A 31 0.90 -5.41 -28.44
N GLY A 32 1.97 -5.25 -27.66
CA GLY A 32 2.65 -3.96 -27.48
C GLY A 32 3.05 -3.67 -26.03
N PHE A 33 4.35 -3.82 -25.71
CA PHE A 33 4.93 -3.19 -24.53
C PHE A 33 6.30 -2.61 -24.86
N ALA A 34 6.43 -1.31 -24.58
CA ALA A 34 7.69 -0.59 -24.49
C ALA A 34 8.35 -0.87 -23.14
N SER A 35 9.66 -1.15 -23.16
CA SER A 35 10.48 -1.43 -21.98
C SER A 35 10.87 -0.15 -21.24
N VAL A 36 10.62 -0.08 -19.93
CA VAL A 36 11.19 0.95 -19.04
C VAL A 36 12.28 0.31 -18.19
N GLN A 37 13.53 0.71 -18.41
CA GLN A 37 14.67 0.32 -17.57
C GLN A 37 14.81 1.28 -16.40
N VAL A 38 14.92 0.75 -15.18
CA VAL A 38 15.20 1.52 -13.95
C VAL A 38 16.65 1.28 -13.55
N LYS A 39 17.50 2.31 -13.63
CA LYS A 39 18.85 2.31 -13.06
C LYS A 39 18.81 2.70 -11.59
N PHE A 40 19.45 1.89 -10.75
CA PHE A 40 19.75 2.19 -9.35
C PHE A 40 21.18 2.76 -9.27
N GLU A 41 21.32 4.02 -8.83
CA GLU A 41 22.61 4.59 -8.45
C GLU A 41 22.68 4.66 -6.92
N HIS A 42 23.71 4.01 -6.35
CA HIS A 42 24.13 4.16 -4.97
C HIS A 42 25.11 5.35 -4.89
N SER A 43 24.83 6.32 -4.04
CA SER A 43 25.77 7.41 -3.72
C SER A 43 25.92 7.49 -2.20
N SER A 44 27.12 7.14 -1.75
CA SER A 44 27.59 7.21 -0.37
C SER A 44 28.46 8.46 -0.22
N ASP A 45 27.96 9.49 0.46
CA ASP A 45 28.77 10.63 0.87
C ASP A 45 28.81 10.70 2.40
N GLN A 46 29.90 10.19 2.97
CA GLN A 46 30.37 10.54 4.30
C GLN A 46 31.33 11.74 4.15
N ALA A 47 31.02 12.85 4.82
CA ALA A 47 31.96 13.95 4.99
C ALA A 47 32.02 14.32 6.48
N SER A 48 33.16 14.02 7.09
CA SER A 48 33.55 14.40 8.44
C SER A 48 34.27 15.74 8.41
N ASP A 49 33.68 16.79 8.99
CA ASP A 49 34.38 18.07 9.18
C ASP A 49 34.95 18.15 10.59
N HIS A 50 36.26 17.94 10.67
CA HIS A 50 37.10 18.08 11.86
C HIS A 50 37.55 19.55 11.96
N TRP A 51 37.22 20.22 13.06
CA TRP A 51 37.66 21.60 13.34
C TRP A 51 39.10 21.58 13.88
N SER A 52 40.08 21.93 13.05
CA SER A 52 41.45 22.19 13.49
C SER A 52 41.69 23.69 13.63
N GLY A 53 41.78 24.17 14.87
CA GLY A 53 42.32 25.47 15.19
C GLY A 53 43.84 25.38 15.32
N THR A 54 44.57 26.06 14.45
CA THR A 54 46.01 26.27 14.62
C THR A 54 46.36 27.69 14.24
N GLY A 55 46.73 28.47 15.25
CA GLY A 55 47.49 29.70 15.07
C GLY A 55 48.96 29.35 14.88
N ALA A 56 49.59 29.97 13.89
CA ALA A 56 51.04 30.02 13.76
C ALA A 56 51.39 31.42 13.24
N ALA A 57 51.94 32.25 14.12
CA ALA A 57 52.47 33.56 13.79
C ALA A 57 53.97 33.44 13.52
N ASN A 58 54.41 33.95 12.36
CA ASN A 58 55.81 34.07 11.96
C ASN A 58 56.55 35.09 12.84
N GLN A 59 57.76 34.77 13.25
CA GLN A 59 58.45 35.38 14.40
C GLN A 59 59.44 36.52 14.08
N ASP A 60 59.56 36.96 12.82
CA ASP A 60 60.63 37.92 12.43
C ASP A 60 60.12 39.27 11.89
N SER A 61 58.83 39.55 11.99
CA SER A 61 58.23 40.88 11.72
C SER A 61 57.64 41.55 12.97
N VAL A 62 57.99 41.04 14.16
CA VAL A 62 57.24 41.26 15.40
C VAL A 62 57.70 42.51 16.18
N GLU A 63 58.94 42.97 16.06
CA GLU A 63 59.42 44.11 16.86
C GLU A 63 58.99 45.49 16.34
N ALA A 64 58.89 45.69 15.02
CA ALA A 64 58.43 46.97 14.46
C ALA A 64 56.90 47.18 14.57
N LEU A 65 56.13 46.09 14.72
CA LEU A 65 54.67 46.11 14.91
C LEU A 65 54.25 46.21 16.38
N GLN A 66 55.15 45.97 17.32
CA GLN A 66 54.84 46.01 18.77
C GLN A 66 54.74 47.43 19.35
N PHE A 67 55.34 48.44 18.70
CA PHE A 67 55.30 49.82 19.22
C PHE A 67 54.02 50.59 18.84
N GLU A 68 53.34 50.17 17.77
CA GLU A 68 52.01 50.71 17.42
C GLU A 68 50.88 50.03 18.21
N ASP A 69 51.05 48.79 18.69
CA ASP A 69 50.03 47.99 19.40
C ASP A 69 49.86 48.38 20.91
N LEU A 70 50.63 49.37 21.39
CA LEU A 70 50.53 49.91 22.76
C LEU A 70 49.61 51.13 22.85
N ARG A 71 49.23 51.76 21.72
CA ARG A 71 48.28 52.86 21.73
C ARG A 71 46.86 52.31 21.98
N PRO A 72 46.13 52.81 23.00
CA PRO A 72 44.76 52.36 23.30
C PRO A 72 43.84 52.32 22.08
N ASP A 73 44.01 53.29 21.17
CA ASP A 73 43.22 53.43 19.95
C ASP A 73 43.45 52.27 18.96
N ASN A 74 44.69 51.78 18.84
CA ASN A 74 45.02 50.66 17.95
C ASN A 74 44.49 49.32 18.51
N ARG A 75 44.50 49.17 19.84
CA ARG A 75 43.87 48.01 20.51
C ARG A 75 42.36 48.03 20.36
N MET A 76 41.73 49.20 20.47
CA MET A 76 40.29 49.36 20.24
C MET A 76 39.92 49.12 18.78
N ALA A 77 40.71 49.62 17.83
CA ALA A 77 40.52 49.35 16.40
C ALA A 77 40.60 47.85 16.09
N ARG A 78 41.60 47.15 16.62
CA ARG A 78 41.77 45.70 16.45
C ARG A 78 40.64 44.90 17.12
N LYS A 79 40.20 45.29 18.32
CA LYS A 79 39.01 44.68 18.97
C LYS A 79 37.74 44.93 18.15
N ALA A 80 37.58 46.12 17.58
CA ALA A 80 36.45 46.45 16.71
C ALA A 80 36.49 45.63 15.41
N GLU A 81 37.65 45.42 14.83
CA GLU A 81 37.85 44.60 13.64
C GLU A 81 37.58 43.11 13.93
N LEU A 82 38.13 42.56 15.02
CA LEU A 82 37.85 41.19 15.47
C LEU A 82 36.36 40.97 15.77
N ALA A 83 35.68 41.98 16.35
CA ALA A 83 34.24 41.94 16.56
C ALA A 83 33.45 41.96 15.23
N ARG A 84 33.89 42.74 14.23
CA ARG A 84 33.32 42.75 12.88
C ARG A 84 33.51 41.39 12.19
N GLU A 85 34.70 40.81 12.28
CA GLU A 85 34.97 39.49 11.72
C GLU A 85 34.16 38.40 12.41
N SER A 86 34.05 38.43 13.74
CA SER A 86 33.22 37.48 14.50
C SER A 86 31.75 37.57 14.08
N ARG A 87 31.22 38.79 13.95
CA ARG A 87 29.86 39.02 13.42
C ARG A 87 29.72 38.51 11.99
N LYS A 88 30.72 38.73 11.13
CA LYS A 88 30.75 38.24 9.74
C LYS A 88 30.75 36.70 9.68
N ARG A 89 31.62 36.04 10.47
CA ARG A 89 31.68 34.58 10.60
C ARG A 89 30.35 34.00 11.09
N LYS A 90 29.75 34.60 12.13
CA LYS A 90 28.45 34.18 12.65
C LYS A 90 27.33 34.36 11.62
N LYS A 91 27.33 35.47 10.88
CA LYS A 91 26.37 35.72 9.79
C LYS A 91 26.47 34.67 8.70
N VAL A 92 27.69 34.37 8.23
CA VAL A 92 27.94 33.33 7.21
C VAL A 92 27.52 31.96 7.72
N TYR A 93 27.83 31.61 8.98
CA TYR A 93 27.41 30.34 9.57
C TYR A 93 25.88 30.21 9.63
N ILE A 94 25.18 31.25 10.07
CA ILE A 94 23.70 31.27 10.10
C ILE A 94 23.12 31.14 8.69
N GLN A 95 23.69 31.85 7.70
CA GLN A 95 23.26 31.75 6.30
C GLN A 95 23.46 30.34 5.75
N ASN A 96 24.61 29.72 6.03
CA ASN A 96 24.90 28.34 5.62
C ASN A 96 23.94 27.34 6.30
N LEU A 97 23.60 27.55 7.57
CA LEU A 97 22.61 26.73 8.27
C LEU A 97 21.20 26.89 7.66
N GLN A 98 20.79 28.12 7.34
CA GLN A 98 19.51 28.38 6.69
C GLN A 98 19.45 27.73 5.30
N GLU A 99 20.54 27.80 4.54
CA GLU A 99 20.62 27.15 3.23
C GLU A 99 20.59 25.63 3.36
N LYS A 100 21.32 25.05 4.31
CA LYS A 100 21.27 23.61 4.62
C LYS A 100 19.86 23.17 5.03
N ALA A 101 19.18 23.92 5.90
CA ALA A 101 17.80 23.65 6.28
C ALA A 101 16.85 23.67 5.08
N LYS A 102 16.98 24.68 4.21
CA LYS A 102 16.19 24.79 2.97
C LYS A 102 16.46 23.62 2.02
N ARG A 103 17.72 23.22 1.86
CA ARG A 103 18.12 22.05 1.05
C ARG A 103 17.53 20.75 1.61
N TYR A 104 17.60 20.53 2.92
CA TYR A 104 17.00 19.36 3.55
C TYR A 104 15.49 19.35 3.42
N GLN A 105 14.83 20.49 3.60
CA GLN A 105 13.38 20.61 3.43
C GLN A 105 12.94 20.30 1.99
N ALA A 106 13.66 20.82 0.99
CA ALA A 106 13.42 20.48 -0.41
C ALA A 106 13.65 18.99 -0.71
N LYS A 107 14.67 18.38 -0.10
CA LYS A 107 14.96 16.94 -0.26
C LYS A 107 13.88 16.07 0.38
N VAL A 108 13.36 16.45 1.55
CA VAL A 108 12.21 15.78 2.19
C VAL A 108 10.99 15.88 1.27
N GLU A 109 10.66 17.07 0.78
CA GLU A 109 9.52 17.27 -0.12
C GLU A 109 9.67 16.44 -1.42
N GLN A 110 10.88 16.36 -1.98
CA GLN A 110 11.16 15.55 -3.16
C GLN A 110 11.02 14.05 -2.86
N LEU A 111 11.51 13.59 -1.72
CA LEU A 111 11.38 12.20 -1.28
C LEU A 111 9.92 11.83 -1.02
N GLU A 112 9.15 12.71 -0.37
CA GLU A 112 7.71 12.54 -0.17
C GLU A 112 6.95 12.48 -1.50
N LYS A 113 7.27 13.35 -2.46
CA LYS A 113 6.70 13.31 -3.82
C LYS A 113 7.08 12.04 -4.56
N ARG A 114 8.32 11.56 -4.42
CA ARG A 114 8.77 10.30 -5.05
C ARG A 114 8.11 9.09 -4.41
N GLN A 115 7.99 9.07 -3.09
CA GLN A 115 7.27 8.05 -2.34
C GLN A 115 5.80 8.02 -2.74
N ALA A 116 5.14 9.18 -2.80
CA ALA A 116 3.77 9.30 -3.25
C ALA A 116 3.60 8.80 -4.69
N ARG A 117 4.51 9.12 -5.62
CA ARG A 117 4.45 8.58 -6.99
C ARG A 117 4.64 7.06 -7.02
N PHE A 118 5.64 6.53 -6.32
CA PHE A 118 5.93 5.10 -6.27
C PHE A 118 4.77 4.30 -5.68
N LEU A 119 4.19 4.77 -4.58
CA LEU A 119 3.00 4.17 -3.97
C LEU A 119 1.75 4.35 -4.83
N SER A 120 1.66 5.42 -5.63
CA SER A 120 0.61 5.59 -6.64
C SER A 120 0.73 4.56 -7.76
N THR A 121 1.94 4.34 -8.27
CA THR A 121 2.24 3.33 -9.30
C THR A 121 1.93 1.91 -8.82
N LEU A 122 2.17 1.62 -7.54
CA LEU A 122 1.84 0.33 -6.91
C LEU A 122 0.38 0.22 -6.45
N GLY A 123 -0.43 1.29 -6.56
CA GLY A 123 -1.81 1.29 -6.05
C GLY A 123 -1.92 1.11 -4.53
N LEU A 124 -0.85 1.42 -3.79
CA LEU A 124 -0.71 1.28 -2.33
C LEU A 124 -0.89 2.62 -1.58
N ASN A 125 -1.01 3.73 -2.31
CA ASN A 125 -1.09 5.09 -1.75
C ASN A 125 -2.27 5.33 -0.79
N GLY A 126 -3.31 4.49 -0.83
CA GLY A 126 -4.57 4.72 -0.10
C GLY A 126 -4.74 3.92 1.20
N GLY A 127 -3.73 3.20 1.67
CA GLY A 127 -3.88 2.32 2.84
C GLY A 127 -4.01 3.11 4.15
N GLY A 128 -2.91 3.75 4.57
CA GLY A 128 -2.82 4.41 5.88
C GLY A 128 -3.32 5.85 5.90
N ARG A 129 -3.03 6.63 4.85
CA ARG A 129 -3.41 8.05 4.78
C ARG A 129 -4.92 8.22 4.57
N ASP A 130 -5.54 7.38 3.73
CA ASP A 130 -6.99 7.39 3.59
C ASP A 130 -7.69 6.86 4.85
N GLU A 131 -7.09 5.93 5.58
CA GLU A 131 -7.68 5.44 6.83
C GLU A 131 -7.67 6.51 7.92
N GLN A 132 -6.56 7.24 8.04
CA GLN A 132 -6.46 8.37 8.95
C GLN A 132 -7.41 9.50 8.55
N ASN A 133 -7.52 9.82 7.25
CA ASN A 133 -8.49 10.80 6.76
C ASN A 133 -9.94 10.35 7.01
N ARG A 134 -10.27 9.08 6.76
CA ARG A 134 -11.61 8.53 7.07
C ARG A 134 -11.94 8.62 8.56
N ARG A 135 -10.99 8.34 9.43
CA ARG A 135 -11.18 8.50 10.89
C ARG A 135 -11.38 9.97 11.27
N LEU A 136 -10.62 10.88 10.67
CA LEU A 136 -10.79 12.32 10.88
C LEU A 136 -12.17 12.79 10.40
N GLU A 137 -12.62 12.36 9.22
CA GLU A 137 -13.95 12.65 8.68
C GLU A 137 -15.06 12.12 9.60
N GLN A 138 -14.96 10.87 10.07
CA GLN A 138 -15.91 10.30 11.02
C GLN A 138 -15.93 11.08 12.34
N MET A 139 -14.76 11.46 12.87
CA MET A 139 -14.67 12.28 14.07
C MET A 139 -15.28 13.68 13.87
N GLN A 140 -15.13 14.27 12.68
CA GLN A 140 -15.77 15.55 12.35
C GLN A 140 -17.30 15.42 12.27
N LEU A 141 -17.82 14.35 11.69
CA LEU A 141 -19.26 14.06 11.68
C LEU A 141 -19.82 13.92 13.10
N LEU A 142 -19.11 13.19 13.97
CA LEU A 142 -19.49 13.03 15.38
C LEU A 142 -19.48 14.34 16.15
N LYS A 143 -18.46 15.19 15.94
CA LYS A 143 -18.42 16.53 16.53
C LYS A 143 -19.58 17.41 16.08
N ARG A 144 -19.91 17.38 14.77
CA ARG A 144 -21.07 18.12 14.24
C ARG A 144 -22.40 17.61 14.79
N MET A 145 -22.55 16.29 14.92
CA MET A 145 -23.73 15.71 15.57
C MET A 145 -23.85 16.16 17.03
N ALA A 146 -22.74 16.21 17.78
CA ALA A 146 -22.75 16.72 19.15
C ALA A 146 -23.18 18.20 19.22
N THR A 147 -22.66 19.05 18.34
CA THR A 147 -23.04 20.47 18.30
C THR A 147 -24.51 20.67 17.93
N GLU A 148 -25.02 19.93 16.95
CA GLU A 148 -26.45 20.01 16.58
C GLU A 148 -27.35 19.51 17.70
N LEU A 149 -26.93 18.50 18.48
CA LEU A 149 -27.66 18.01 19.64
C LEU A 149 -27.73 19.04 20.79
N GLU A 150 -26.67 19.82 21.00
CA GLU A 150 -26.58 20.87 22.02
C GLU A 150 -27.23 22.20 21.60
N ASP A 151 -27.39 22.44 20.30
CA ASP A 151 -28.02 23.66 19.79
C ASP A 151 -29.52 23.70 20.17
N THR A 152 -29.86 24.65 21.04
CA THR A 152 -31.21 24.92 21.55
C THR A 152 -31.91 26.04 20.77
N LYS A 153 -31.20 26.73 19.87
CA LYS A 153 -31.71 27.90 19.16
C LYS A 153 -32.39 27.55 17.83
N LYS A 154 -32.06 26.41 17.23
CA LYS A 154 -32.65 25.95 15.97
C LYS A 154 -34.06 25.39 16.14
N PRO A 155 -34.95 25.59 15.16
CA PRO A 155 -36.24 24.89 15.12
C PRO A 155 -36.05 23.36 15.17
N GLN A 156 -36.88 22.69 15.96
CA GLN A 156 -36.80 21.25 16.21
C GLN A 156 -36.84 20.40 14.92
N GLY A 157 -37.61 20.83 13.90
CA GLY A 157 -37.68 20.16 12.61
C GLY A 157 -36.39 20.25 11.79
N GLU A 158 -35.78 21.43 11.71
CA GLU A 158 -34.52 21.65 10.98
C GLU A 158 -33.36 20.89 11.61
N LYS A 159 -33.31 20.88 12.95
CA LYS A 159 -32.33 20.10 13.72
C LYS A 159 -32.44 18.60 13.43
N ARG A 160 -33.65 18.04 13.39
CA ARG A 160 -33.87 16.62 13.08
C ARG A 160 -33.40 16.24 11.69
N GLU A 161 -33.68 17.07 10.69
CA GLU A 161 -33.25 16.80 9.31
C GLU A 161 -31.73 16.89 9.14
N GLU A 162 -31.07 17.84 9.80
CA GLU A 162 -29.61 17.94 9.75
C GLU A 162 -28.94 16.73 10.44
N ILE A 163 -29.46 16.32 11.61
CA ILE A 163 -28.99 15.10 12.30
C ILE A 163 -29.16 13.87 11.42
N LYS A 164 -30.28 13.75 10.71
CA LYS A 164 -30.54 12.63 9.80
C LYS A 164 -29.51 12.58 8.66
N LYS A 165 -29.21 13.72 8.03
CA LYS A 165 -28.15 13.80 7.00
C LYS A 165 -26.78 13.41 7.54
N LEU A 166 -26.43 13.87 8.75
CA LEU A 166 -25.15 13.52 9.38
C LEU A 166 -25.06 12.02 9.71
N LEU A 167 -26.16 11.41 10.15
CA LEU A 167 -26.26 9.97 10.39
C LEU A 167 -26.14 9.17 9.10
N GLU A 168 -26.84 9.58 8.03
CA GLU A 168 -26.72 8.96 6.71
C GLU A 168 -25.28 9.03 6.19
N ALA A 169 -24.60 10.17 6.34
CA ALA A 169 -23.18 10.30 5.98
C ALA A 169 -22.27 9.40 6.82
N PHE A 170 -22.58 9.23 8.12
CA PHE A 170 -21.83 8.37 9.03
C PHE A 170 -22.02 6.87 8.69
N THR A 171 -23.23 6.45 8.31
CA THR A 171 -23.57 5.05 7.99
C THR A 171 -23.24 4.65 6.55
N SER A 172 -23.30 5.58 5.58
CA SER A 172 -23.01 5.37 4.15
C SER A 172 -21.62 4.76 3.87
N ASN A 173 -20.71 4.83 4.85
CA ASN A 173 -19.42 4.14 4.85
C ASN A 173 -19.53 2.63 4.56
N SER A 174 -20.67 2.00 4.80
CA SER A 174 -20.87 0.56 4.64
C SER A 174 -20.69 0.03 3.20
N ARG A 175 -21.28 0.71 2.20
CA ARG A 175 -21.15 0.31 0.79
C ARG A 175 -19.73 0.52 0.29
N ASN A 176 -19.05 1.56 0.78
CA ASN A 176 -17.65 1.81 0.48
C ASN A 176 -16.74 0.69 1.01
N ARG A 177 -17.07 0.10 2.17
CA ARG A 177 -16.32 -1.06 2.71
C ARG A 177 -16.43 -2.28 1.80
N GLN A 178 -17.61 -2.57 1.23
CA GLN A 178 -17.80 -3.72 0.34
C GLN A 178 -17.01 -3.59 -0.96
N HIS A 179 -17.07 -2.42 -1.59
CA HIS A 179 -16.31 -2.13 -2.81
C HIS A 179 -14.80 -2.20 -2.53
N LYS A 180 -14.37 -1.69 -1.37
CA LYS A 180 -12.96 -1.74 -0.97
C LYS A 180 -12.46 -3.17 -0.74
N ILE A 181 -13.25 -4.02 -0.08
CA ILE A 181 -12.91 -5.43 0.11
C ILE A 181 -12.78 -6.12 -1.24
N SER A 182 -13.76 -5.93 -2.13
CA SER A 182 -13.75 -6.54 -3.47
C SER A 182 -12.52 -6.08 -4.26
N GLY A 183 -12.24 -4.78 -4.29
CA GLY A 183 -11.06 -4.25 -4.98
C GLY A 183 -9.73 -4.71 -4.41
N LEU A 184 -9.64 -4.98 -3.09
CA LEU A 184 -8.43 -5.58 -2.52
C LEU A 184 -8.26 -7.05 -2.93
N VAL A 185 -9.36 -7.81 -2.96
CA VAL A 185 -9.34 -9.19 -3.46
C VAL A 185 -8.93 -9.23 -4.94
N ASP A 186 -9.45 -8.31 -5.76
CA ASP A 186 -9.08 -8.22 -7.17
C ASP A 186 -7.58 -7.92 -7.35
N LYS A 187 -7.01 -7.01 -6.54
CA LYS A 187 -5.55 -6.77 -6.55
C LYS A 187 -4.74 -8.01 -6.20
N VAL A 188 -5.17 -8.78 -5.20
CA VAL A 188 -4.50 -10.03 -4.84
C VAL A 188 -4.62 -11.05 -5.98
N LYS A 189 -5.80 -11.14 -6.62
CA LYS A 189 -6.03 -11.99 -7.78
C LYS A 189 -5.14 -11.60 -8.96
N ASP A 190 -4.95 -10.32 -9.21
CA ASP A 190 -4.04 -9.82 -10.25
C ASP A 190 -2.59 -10.18 -9.95
N CYS A 191 -2.14 -10.05 -8.69
CA CYS A 191 -0.79 -10.45 -8.28
C CYS A 191 -0.53 -11.96 -8.37
N LEU A 192 -1.55 -12.77 -8.13
CA LEU A 192 -1.48 -14.23 -8.26
C LEU A 192 -1.61 -14.70 -9.71
N THR A 193 -2.21 -13.88 -10.57
CA THR A 193 -2.35 -14.21 -11.99
C THR A 193 -0.96 -14.30 -12.62
N PRO A 194 -0.57 -15.46 -13.17
CA PRO A 194 0.77 -15.63 -13.72
C PRO A 194 1.03 -14.63 -14.84
N GLY A 195 2.26 -14.10 -14.94
CA GLY A 195 2.68 -13.32 -16.11
C GLY A 195 2.63 -14.14 -17.41
N LEU A 196 2.70 -13.49 -18.56
CA LEU A 196 2.57 -14.15 -19.88
C LEU A 196 3.54 -15.34 -20.03
N GLN A 197 4.80 -15.17 -19.64
CA GLN A 197 5.81 -16.23 -19.67
C GLN A 197 5.41 -17.47 -18.86
N ALA A 198 4.82 -17.25 -17.69
CA ALA A 198 4.37 -18.33 -16.81
C ALA A 198 3.08 -18.97 -17.32
N LYS A 199 2.17 -18.18 -17.93
CA LYS A 199 0.97 -18.70 -18.61
C LYS A 199 1.35 -19.64 -19.75
N TYR A 200 2.37 -19.31 -20.55
CA TYR A 200 2.85 -20.21 -21.60
C TYR A 200 3.40 -21.51 -21.05
N ALA A 201 4.24 -21.46 -20.01
CA ALA A 201 4.78 -22.66 -19.38
C ALA A 201 3.67 -23.54 -18.78
N LEU A 202 2.74 -22.93 -18.04
CA LEU A 202 1.58 -23.62 -17.47
C LEU A 202 0.69 -24.21 -18.55
N TRP A 203 0.36 -23.45 -19.61
CA TRP A 203 -0.44 -23.96 -20.72
C TRP A 203 0.28 -25.12 -21.41
N LEU A 204 1.53 -24.91 -21.79
CA LEU A 204 2.29 -25.87 -22.58
C LEU A 204 2.50 -27.18 -21.83
N LEU A 205 2.78 -27.14 -20.53
CA LEU A 205 3.13 -28.32 -19.73
C LEU A 205 1.91 -29.00 -19.08
N THR A 206 0.71 -28.45 -19.23
CA THR A 206 -0.52 -29.08 -18.70
C THR A 206 -1.42 -29.65 -19.78
N GLN A 207 -0.89 -29.82 -21.00
CA GLN A 207 -1.62 -30.51 -22.08
C GLN A 207 -1.65 -32.03 -21.86
N ASP A 208 -2.61 -32.70 -22.49
CA ASP A 208 -2.73 -34.16 -22.47
C ASP A 208 -1.54 -34.84 -23.17
N GLU A 209 -1.27 -36.12 -22.87
CA GLU A 209 -0.15 -36.85 -23.51
C GLU A 209 -0.28 -36.90 -25.05
N ARG A 210 -1.51 -37.01 -25.54
CA ARG A 210 -1.83 -36.94 -26.98
C ARG A 210 -1.34 -35.65 -27.64
N PHE A 211 -1.25 -34.54 -26.91
CA PHE A 211 -0.72 -33.30 -27.43
C PHE A 211 0.76 -33.43 -27.82
N TYR A 212 1.54 -34.19 -27.04
CA TYR A 212 2.98 -34.34 -27.27
C TYR A 212 3.32 -35.47 -28.23
N ASP A 213 2.54 -36.55 -28.23
CA ASP A 213 2.89 -37.78 -28.93
C ASP A 213 2.08 -37.98 -30.22
N GLU A 214 0.80 -37.62 -30.22
CA GLU A 214 -0.11 -37.84 -31.36
C GLU A 214 -0.34 -36.56 -32.19
N SER A 215 -0.24 -35.39 -31.56
CA SER A 215 -0.41 -34.13 -32.27
C SER A 215 0.85 -33.80 -33.06
N LYS A 216 0.70 -33.49 -34.35
CA LYS A 216 1.79 -32.91 -35.17
C LYS A 216 2.17 -31.50 -34.70
N PHE A 217 1.36 -30.89 -33.84
CA PHE A 217 1.56 -29.52 -33.38
C PHE A 217 2.78 -29.40 -32.47
N TRP A 218 2.92 -30.27 -31.47
CA TRP A 218 4.07 -30.20 -30.56
C TRP A 218 5.41 -30.45 -31.29
N PRO A 219 5.58 -31.51 -32.10
CA PRO A 219 6.80 -31.72 -32.86
C PRO A 219 7.11 -30.59 -33.85
N SER A 220 6.10 -30.03 -34.52
CA SER A 220 6.29 -28.90 -35.43
C SER A 220 6.72 -27.62 -34.69
N LEU A 221 6.01 -27.25 -33.62
CA LEU A 221 6.34 -26.08 -32.81
C LEU A 221 7.70 -26.23 -32.10
N ALA A 222 7.94 -27.37 -31.45
CA ALA A 222 9.15 -27.62 -30.67
C ALA A 222 10.39 -27.74 -31.57
N TYR A 223 10.36 -28.61 -32.56
CA TYR A 223 11.55 -28.96 -33.34
C TYR A 223 11.76 -28.06 -34.56
N GLN A 224 10.69 -27.58 -35.21
CA GLN A 224 10.80 -26.81 -36.45
C GLN A 224 10.77 -25.30 -36.23
N GLU A 225 9.86 -24.80 -35.39
CA GLU A 225 9.70 -23.36 -35.15
C GLU A 225 10.64 -22.83 -34.05
N ILE A 226 10.70 -23.53 -32.91
CA ILE A 226 11.50 -23.11 -31.76
C ILE A 226 12.92 -23.70 -31.81
N GLY A 227 13.10 -24.87 -32.43
CA GLY A 227 14.40 -25.53 -32.59
C GLY A 227 14.96 -26.14 -31.31
N ILE A 228 14.10 -26.59 -30.37
CA ILE A 228 14.57 -27.32 -29.18
C ILE A 228 14.99 -28.75 -29.55
N THR A 229 15.99 -29.31 -28.87
CA THR A 229 16.43 -30.69 -29.09
C THR A 229 15.51 -31.71 -28.42
N ALA A 230 15.58 -32.98 -28.82
CA ALA A 230 14.81 -34.06 -28.19
C ALA A 230 15.11 -34.19 -26.68
N ASP A 231 16.38 -34.07 -26.28
CA ASP A 231 16.79 -34.09 -24.86
C ASP A 231 16.22 -32.88 -24.08
N GLN A 232 16.18 -31.70 -24.70
CA GLN A 232 15.54 -30.52 -24.11
C GLN A 232 14.02 -30.71 -23.96
N ALA A 233 13.36 -31.30 -24.96
CA ALA A 233 11.93 -31.56 -24.93
C ALA A 233 11.55 -32.56 -23.81
N GLU A 234 12.33 -33.63 -23.63
CA GLU A 234 12.11 -34.59 -22.54
C GLU A 234 12.34 -33.95 -21.16
N LYS A 235 13.37 -33.11 -21.01
CA LYS A 235 13.60 -32.34 -19.77
C LYS A 235 12.46 -31.37 -19.46
N LEU A 236 11.84 -30.77 -20.46
CA LEU A 236 10.65 -29.92 -20.28
C LEU A 236 9.45 -30.76 -19.84
N LYS A 237 9.18 -31.89 -20.50
CA LYS A 237 8.11 -32.82 -20.13
C LYS A 237 8.26 -33.38 -18.73
N ALA A 238 9.48 -33.61 -18.24
CA ALA A 238 9.73 -34.09 -16.88
C ALA A 238 9.11 -33.19 -15.80
N ASN A 239 8.92 -31.90 -16.07
CA ASN A 239 8.30 -30.94 -15.16
C ASN A 239 6.76 -30.89 -15.24
N LYS A 240 6.13 -31.69 -16.12
CA LYS A 240 4.67 -31.72 -16.33
C LYS A 240 3.88 -31.93 -15.05
N LYS A 241 4.26 -32.94 -14.26
CA LYS A 241 3.59 -33.27 -12.99
C LYS A 241 3.62 -32.08 -12.04
N LEU A 242 4.81 -31.53 -11.82
CA LEU A 242 5.01 -30.35 -10.96
C LEU A 242 4.17 -29.17 -11.45
N MET A 243 4.18 -28.85 -12.74
CA MET A 243 3.41 -27.73 -13.29
C MET A 243 1.90 -27.93 -13.19
N THR A 244 1.43 -29.17 -13.30
CA THR A 244 0.02 -29.51 -13.09
C THR A 244 -0.37 -29.28 -11.62
N GLU A 245 0.45 -29.75 -10.67
CA GLU A 245 0.25 -29.51 -9.23
C GLU A 245 0.24 -28.01 -8.90
N ARG A 246 1.16 -27.22 -9.47
CA ARG A 246 1.20 -25.76 -9.29
C ARG A 246 -0.02 -25.07 -9.89
N ARG A 247 -0.52 -25.53 -11.04
CA ARG A 247 -1.77 -25.01 -11.63
C ARG A 247 -2.96 -25.28 -10.72
N GLU A 248 -3.05 -26.49 -10.18
CA GLU A 248 -4.12 -26.88 -9.25
C GLU A 248 -4.03 -26.09 -7.93
N GLU A 249 -2.84 -25.87 -7.39
CA GLU A 249 -2.60 -25.05 -6.20
C GLU A 249 -2.98 -23.57 -6.42
N LEU A 250 -2.62 -23.01 -7.58
CA LEU A 250 -3.04 -21.67 -7.97
C LEU A 250 -4.56 -21.57 -8.07
N ASN A 251 -5.21 -22.52 -8.75
CA ASN A 251 -6.66 -22.54 -8.88
C ASN A 251 -7.36 -22.67 -7.52
N ARG A 252 -6.81 -23.48 -6.60
CA ARG A 252 -7.31 -23.56 -5.21
C ARG A 252 -7.22 -22.22 -4.51
N THR A 253 -6.06 -21.57 -4.57
CA THR A 253 -5.85 -20.24 -3.97
C THR A 253 -6.82 -19.19 -4.53
N LEU A 254 -7.02 -19.19 -5.86
CA LEU A 254 -7.95 -18.28 -6.52
C LEU A 254 -9.41 -18.53 -6.07
N ASN A 255 -9.82 -19.79 -5.95
CA ASN A 255 -11.14 -20.14 -5.43
C ASN A 255 -11.30 -19.72 -3.95
N ASP A 256 -10.28 -19.92 -3.13
CA ASP A 256 -10.30 -19.51 -1.71
C ASP A 256 -10.48 -17.98 -1.57
N LEU A 257 -9.88 -17.20 -2.47
CA LEU A 257 -10.06 -15.75 -2.53
C LEU A 257 -11.48 -15.35 -2.93
N GLU A 258 -12.10 -16.03 -3.89
CA GLU A 258 -13.50 -15.80 -4.25
C GLU A 258 -14.43 -16.15 -3.09
N MET A 259 -14.19 -17.28 -2.40
CA MET A 259 -14.93 -17.63 -1.19
C MET A 259 -14.74 -16.63 -0.05
N LEU A 260 -13.54 -16.05 0.09
CA LEU A 260 -13.27 -14.99 1.06
C LEU A 260 -14.05 -13.72 0.73
N ARG A 261 -14.05 -13.28 -0.53
CA ARG A 261 -14.84 -12.15 -1.01
C ARG A 261 -16.31 -12.34 -0.67
N ASP A 262 -16.88 -13.48 -1.02
CA ASP A 262 -18.30 -13.75 -0.82
C ASP A 262 -18.68 -13.84 0.67
N ARG A 263 -17.79 -14.39 1.51
CA ARG A 263 -17.97 -14.37 2.98
C ARG A 263 -17.91 -12.95 3.53
N ALA A 264 -16.95 -12.14 3.09
CA ALA A 264 -16.78 -10.77 3.57
C ALA A 264 -17.96 -9.87 3.15
N VAL A 265 -18.42 -9.97 1.90
CA VAL A 265 -19.60 -9.23 1.41
C VAL A 265 -20.85 -9.62 2.20
N ARG A 266 -21.10 -10.92 2.39
CA ARG A 266 -22.23 -11.40 3.22
C ARG A 266 -22.15 -10.90 4.65
N HIS A 267 -20.97 -10.92 5.26
CA HIS A 267 -20.78 -10.42 6.62
C HIS A 267 -21.09 -8.93 6.74
N VAL A 268 -20.60 -8.11 5.81
CA VAL A 268 -20.89 -6.67 5.81
C VAL A 268 -22.38 -6.40 5.59
N ASN A 269 -23.04 -7.12 4.68
CA ASN A 269 -24.49 -7.02 4.49
C ASN A 269 -25.26 -7.37 5.76
N SER A 270 -24.92 -8.50 6.40
CA SER A 270 -25.57 -8.93 7.65
C SER A 270 -25.37 -7.93 8.79
N LEU A 271 -24.18 -7.35 8.91
CA LEU A 271 -23.93 -6.28 9.89
C LEU A 271 -24.76 -5.03 9.61
N ASN A 272 -24.89 -4.63 8.35
CA ASN A 272 -25.71 -3.48 7.98
C ASN A 272 -27.19 -3.72 8.29
N GLU A 273 -27.73 -4.89 7.94
CA GLU A 273 -29.11 -5.24 8.29
C GLU A 273 -29.34 -5.23 9.80
N ALA A 274 -28.37 -5.71 10.59
CA ALA A 274 -28.46 -5.67 12.05
C ALA A 274 -28.45 -4.23 12.59
N ILE A 275 -27.60 -3.37 12.02
CA ILE A 275 -27.53 -1.94 12.37
C ILE A 275 -28.84 -1.24 11.97
N ASP A 276 -29.36 -1.48 10.77
CA ASP A 276 -30.60 -0.88 10.28
C ASP A 276 -31.81 -1.30 11.13
N ARG A 277 -31.90 -2.58 11.52
CA ARG A 277 -32.92 -3.06 12.45
C ARG A 277 -32.82 -2.38 13.81
N MET A 278 -31.62 -2.30 14.39
CA MET A 278 -31.41 -1.61 15.66
C MET A 278 -31.78 -0.12 15.56
N GLN A 279 -31.39 0.54 14.47
CA GLN A 279 -31.67 1.96 14.23
C GLN A 279 -33.17 2.21 14.02
N SER A 280 -33.92 1.27 13.44
CA SER A 280 -35.37 1.41 13.22
C SER A 280 -36.18 1.63 14.52
N HIS A 281 -35.65 1.22 15.67
CA HIS A 281 -36.29 1.42 16.98
C HIS A 281 -35.98 2.77 17.63
N LEU A 282 -35.06 3.55 17.04
CA LEU A 282 -34.58 4.81 17.60
C LEU A 282 -34.92 5.95 16.65
N ASN A 283 -35.37 7.09 17.20
CA ASN A 283 -35.46 8.31 16.40
C ASN A 283 -34.05 8.88 16.10
N PRO A 284 -33.89 9.73 15.08
CA PRO A 284 -32.57 10.25 14.68
C PRO A 284 -31.79 10.93 15.82
N GLU A 285 -32.47 11.63 16.73
CA GLU A 285 -31.79 12.27 17.87
C GLU A 285 -31.23 11.24 18.87
N GLN A 286 -31.97 10.15 19.13
CA GLN A 286 -31.51 9.04 19.97
C GLN A 286 -30.33 8.32 19.33
N GLN A 287 -30.37 8.07 18.01
CA GLN A 287 -29.27 7.48 17.26
C GLN A 287 -28.01 8.34 17.33
N ALA A 288 -28.14 9.66 17.14
CA ALA A 288 -27.02 10.60 17.23
C ALA A 288 -26.44 10.67 18.64
N LYS A 289 -27.28 10.69 19.69
CA LYS A 289 -26.82 10.62 21.08
C LYS A 289 -26.00 9.36 21.35
N PHE A 290 -26.45 8.21 20.85
CA PHE A 290 -25.73 6.95 21.00
C PHE A 290 -24.39 6.97 20.25
N ALA A 291 -24.38 7.44 18.99
CA ALA A 291 -23.16 7.55 18.19
C ALA A 291 -22.12 8.47 18.84
N VAL A 292 -22.54 9.64 19.35
CA VAL A 292 -21.66 10.58 20.06
C VAL A 292 -21.18 9.99 21.38
N TRP A 293 -22.02 9.26 22.11
CA TRP A 293 -21.64 8.64 23.39
C TRP A 293 -20.58 7.54 23.21
N VAL A 294 -20.75 6.65 22.23
CA VAL A 294 -19.76 5.57 21.94
C VAL A 294 -18.41 6.15 21.51
N ALA A 295 -18.38 7.35 20.96
CA ALA A 295 -17.16 8.00 20.50
C ALA A 295 -16.39 8.79 21.57
N LYS A 296 -16.97 8.96 22.77
CA LYS A 296 -16.30 9.57 23.93
C LYS A 296 -15.41 8.55 24.62
#